data_AF-A0A4Y2KNB7-F1
#
_entry.id   AF-A0A4Y2KNB7-F1
#
_cell.length_a   1.000
_cell.length_b   1.000
_cell.length_c   1.000
_cell.angle_alpha   90.00
_cell.angle_beta   90.00
_cell.angle_gamma   90.00
#
_symmetry.space_group_name_H-M   'P 1'
#
loop_
_entity.id
_entity.type
_entity.pdbx_description
1 polymer ?
#
loop_
_entity_poly.entity_id
_entity_poly.type
_entity_poly.pdbx_seq_one_letter_code
_entity_poly.pdbx_strand_id
1 'polypeptide(L)'
;MKLIKRNDNVLGGKVIDFWTRIEFQNRGSPHVHLVVWIDKAQSFETPEGLAYIDQMISCRLPREEDPDLRALVKRNQIHRHTHTCHKNNAETFRFAFPRERCEQTRIAPPSSDDEQ
;
A
#
# COMPACT_ATOMS: atom_id res chain seq x y z
N MET A 1 -13.95 -10.65 -4.53
CA MET A 1 -14.21 -9.87 -5.77
C MET A 1 -15.65 -9.31 -5.87
N LYS A 2 -16.70 -9.98 -5.38
CA LYS A 2 -18.08 -9.42 -5.41
C LYS A 2 -18.22 -8.06 -4.71
N LEU A 3 -17.43 -7.81 -3.66
CA LEU A 3 -17.45 -6.53 -2.92
C LEU A 3 -16.98 -5.35 -3.80
N ILE A 4 -15.90 -5.53 -4.56
CA ILE A 4 -15.33 -4.51 -5.45
C ILE A 4 -16.35 -4.07 -6.52
N LYS A 5 -17.14 -5.02 -7.06
CA LYS A 5 -18.18 -4.72 -8.05
C LYS A 5 -19.50 -4.20 -7.47
N ARG A 6 -19.68 -4.20 -6.14
CA ARG A 6 -20.95 -3.85 -5.48
C ARG A 6 -20.89 -2.56 -4.69
N ASN A 7 -19.70 -2.02 -4.47
CA ASN A 7 -19.49 -0.81 -3.71
C ASN A 7 -18.55 0.11 -4.50
N ASP A 8 -19.16 1.16 -5.06
CA ASP A 8 -18.48 2.16 -5.89
C ASP A 8 -17.49 3.02 -5.11
N ASN A 9 -17.37 2.88 -3.79
CA ASN A 9 -16.46 3.68 -2.99
C ASN A 9 -15.36 2.86 -2.31
N VAL A 10 -15.35 1.52 -2.49
CA VAL A 10 -14.43 0.66 -1.74
C VAL A 10 -12.96 0.87 -2.11
N LEU A 11 -12.70 1.43 -3.30
CA LEU A 11 -11.36 1.80 -3.79
C LEU A 11 -11.29 3.27 -4.22
N GLY A 12 -12.10 4.12 -3.57
CA GLY A 12 -12.13 5.56 -3.84
C GLY A 12 -12.99 5.95 -5.06
N GLY A 13 -13.56 5.00 -5.79
CA GLY A 13 -14.43 5.31 -6.92
C GLY A 13 -14.95 4.07 -7.62
N LYS A 14 -15.86 4.30 -8.57
CA LYS A 14 -16.58 3.24 -9.27
C LYS A 14 -15.60 2.40 -10.09
N VAL A 15 -15.38 1.16 -9.64
CA VAL A 15 -14.52 0.21 -10.33
C VAL A 15 -15.23 -0.33 -11.57
N ILE A 16 -14.70 -0.01 -12.76
CA ILE A 16 -15.24 -0.48 -14.05
C ILE A 16 -14.62 -1.80 -14.48
N ASP A 17 -13.35 -1.99 -14.13
CA ASP A 17 -12.65 -3.25 -14.37
C ASP A 17 -11.52 -3.44 -13.36
N PHE A 18 -11.04 -4.67 -13.22
CA PHE A 18 -9.89 -4.98 -12.40
C PHE A 18 -9.30 -6.34 -12.76
N TRP A 19 -8.00 -6.45 -12.60
CA TRP A 19 -7.25 -7.68 -12.78
C TRP A 19 -6.55 -8.04 -11.48
N THR A 20 -6.51 -9.33 -11.15
CA THR A 20 -5.80 -9.79 -9.97
C THR A 20 -5.13 -11.13 -10.19
N ARG A 21 -3.96 -11.29 -9.57
CA ARG A 21 -3.23 -12.54 -9.50
C ARG A 21 -2.68 -12.71 -8.09
N ILE A 22 -2.84 -13.91 -7.55
CA ILE A 22 -2.17 -14.30 -6.31
C ILE A 22 -0.86 -14.96 -6.71
N GLU A 23 0.23 -14.41 -6.19
CA GLU A 23 1.56 -14.97 -6.34
C GLU A 23 2.12 -15.26 -4.95
N PHE A 24 3.13 -16.13 -4.87
CA PHE A 24 3.79 -16.47 -3.62
C PHE A 24 5.19 -15.88 -3.65
N GLN A 25 5.44 -14.89 -2.78
CA GLN A 25 6.74 -14.22 -2.67
C GLN A 25 7.53 -14.76 -1.48
N ASN A 26 8.85 -14.67 -1.59
CA ASN A 26 9.81 -15.08 -0.56
C ASN A 26 9.50 -16.50 -0.03
N ARG A 27 9.39 -16.69 1.29
CA ARG A 27 9.16 -17.99 1.96
C ARG A 27 7.71 -18.49 1.86
N GLY A 28 7.07 -18.33 0.70
CA GLY A 28 5.70 -18.77 0.46
C GLY A 28 4.61 -17.85 1.02
N SER A 29 4.92 -16.57 1.26
CA SER A 29 3.90 -15.60 1.66
C SER A 29 3.02 -15.24 0.46
N PRO A 30 1.69 -15.42 0.53
CA PRO A 30 0.81 -15.01 -0.54
C PRO A 30 0.78 -13.47 -0.63
N HIS A 31 0.88 -12.95 -1.84
CA HIS A 31 0.67 -11.54 -2.13
C HIS A 31 -0.25 -11.41 -3.34
N VAL A 32 -1.03 -10.34 -3.35
CA VAL A 32 -1.98 -10.07 -4.39
C VAL A 32 -1.43 -8.96 -5.27
N HIS A 33 -1.17 -9.27 -6.53
CA HIS A 33 -1.08 -8.25 -7.57
C HIS A 33 -2.51 -7.85 -7.95
N LEU A 34 -2.81 -6.55 -7.88
CA LEU A 34 -4.13 -6.00 -8.16
C LEU A 34 -3.98 -4.74 -9.00
N VAL A 35 -4.63 -4.73 -10.17
CA VAL A 35 -4.78 -3.56 -11.03
C VAL A 35 -6.26 -3.22 -11.09
N VAL A 36 -6.60 -1.94 -10.95
CA VAL A 36 -7.98 -1.47 -10.84
C VAL A 36 -8.19 -0.28 -11.75
N TRP A 37 -9.23 -0.34 -12.57
CA TRP A 37 -9.67 0.78 -13.41
C TRP A 37 -10.88 1.43 -12.76
N ILE A 38 -10.76 2.71 -12.48
CA ILE A 38 -11.79 3.51 -11.81
C ILE A 38 -12.34 4.52 -12.80
N ASP A 39 -13.68 4.57 -12.92
CA ASP A 39 -14.35 5.57 -13.75
C ASP A 39 -14.05 6.98 -13.25
N LYS A 40 -13.65 7.88 -14.16
CA LYS A 40 -13.36 9.30 -13.88
C LYS A 40 -12.39 9.53 -12.72
N ALA A 41 -11.37 8.67 -12.57
CA ALA A 41 -10.30 8.90 -11.60
C ALA A 41 -9.59 10.24 -11.86
N GLN A 42 -9.19 10.93 -10.80
CA GLN A 42 -8.45 12.18 -10.89
C GLN A 42 -7.02 11.93 -11.40
N SER A 43 -6.45 12.90 -12.12
CA SER A 43 -5.04 12.83 -12.51
C SER A 43 -4.14 12.81 -11.27
N PHE A 44 -3.25 11.82 -11.17
CA PHE A 44 -2.38 11.64 -10.01
C PHE A 44 -1.28 12.70 -9.88
N GLU A 45 -1.12 13.55 -10.91
CA GLU A 45 -0.16 14.66 -10.91
C GLU A 45 -0.75 15.95 -10.31
N THR A 46 -2.03 15.95 -9.91
CA THR A 46 -2.68 17.12 -9.28
C THR A 46 -2.83 16.95 -7.77
N PRO A 47 -2.96 18.04 -6.99
CA PRO A 47 -3.26 17.97 -5.56
C PRO A 47 -4.51 17.15 -5.25
N GLU A 48 -5.53 17.21 -6.10
CA GLU A 48 -6.76 16.44 -5.97
C GLU A 48 -6.52 14.94 -6.18
N GLY A 49 -5.65 14.57 -7.13
CA GLY A 49 -5.23 13.18 -7.33
C GLY A 49 -4.40 12.62 -6.17
N LEU A 50 -3.50 13.43 -5.59
CA LEU A 50 -2.75 13.03 -4.39
C LEU A 50 -3.70 12.85 -3.19
N ALA A 51 -4.64 13.78 -2.99
CA ALA A 51 -5.66 13.66 -1.95
C ALA A 51 -6.57 12.44 -2.16
N TYR A 52 -6.86 12.10 -3.43
CA TYR A 52 -7.59 10.90 -3.81
C TYR A 52 -6.85 9.62 -3.42
N ILE A 53 -5.53 9.55 -3.68
CA ILE A 53 -4.69 8.41 -3.27
C ILE A 53 -4.65 8.30 -1.74
N ASP A 54 -4.48 9.42 -1.03
CA ASP A 54 -4.36 9.46 0.43
C ASP A 54 -5.62 8.95 1.16
N GLN A 55 -6.79 8.98 0.52
CA GLN A 55 -8.03 8.40 1.06
C GLN A 55 -7.96 6.87 1.14
N MET A 56 -7.18 6.24 0.26
CA MET A 56 -7.15 4.79 0.10
C MET A 56 -5.85 4.17 0.61
N ILE A 57 -4.72 4.87 0.45
CA ILE A 57 -3.39 4.38 0.74
C ILE A 57 -2.71 5.37 1.68
N SER A 58 -2.34 4.90 2.88
CA SER A 58 -1.59 5.72 3.82
C SER A 58 -0.67 4.87 4.69
N CYS A 59 0.47 5.44 5.05
CA CYS A 59 1.38 4.89 6.06
C CYS A 59 1.11 5.47 7.46
N ARG A 60 0.05 6.27 7.63
CA ARG A 60 -0.30 6.88 8.92
C ARG A 60 -1.07 5.89 9.78
N LEU A 61 -0.79 5.93 11.09
CA LEU A 61 -1.61 5.21 12.05
C LEU A 61 -3.01 5.87 12.10
N PRO A 62 -4.11 5.12 11.94
CA PRO A 62 -5.46 5.66 12.04
C PRO A 62 -5.70 6.34 13.39
N ARG A 63 -6.52 7.40 13.37
CA ARG A 63 -6.97 8.12 14.57
C ARG A 63 -7.92 7.24 15.39
N GLU A 64 -8.28 7.71 16.58
CA GLU A 64 -9.13 6.94 17.50
C GLU A 64 -10.60 6.84 17.04
N GLU A 65 -10.97 7.58 15.98
CA GLU A 65 -12.29 7.57 15.34
C GLU A 65 -12.63 6.21 14.68
N ASP A 66 -11.62 5.43 14.27
CA ASP A 66 -11.77 4.07 13.75
C ASP A 66 -10.90 3.09 14.55
N PRO A 67 -11.41 2.62 15.72
CA PRO A 67 -10.63 1.78 16.63
C PRO A 67 -10.31 0.40 16.03
N ASP A 68 -11.18 -0.12 15.15
CA ASP A 68 -11.01 -1.43 14.53
C ASP A 68 -9.89 -1.41 13.49
N LEU A 69 -9.92 -0.43 12.58
CA LEU A 69 -8.83 -0.24 11.62
C LEU A 69 -7.51 0.04 12.34
N ARG A 70 -7.53 0.87 13.38
CA ARG A 70 -6.35 1.15 14.20
C ARG A 70 -5.79 -0.11 14.85
N ALA A 71 -6.65 -0.98 15.40
CA ALA A 71 -6.22 -2.24 16.00
C ALA A 71 -5.60 -3.19 14.96
N LEU A 72 -6.18 -3.27 13.76
CA LEU A 72 -5.65 -4.05 12.64
C LEU A 72 -4.27 -3.54 12.20
N VAL A 73 -4.12 -2.24 12.01
CA VAL A 73 -2.83 -1.61 11.62
C VAL A 73 -1.78 -1.85 12.71
N LYS A 74 -2.12 -1.63 14.00
CA LYS A 74 -1.17 -1.88 15.12
C LYS A 74 -0.73 -3.34 15.22
N ARG A 75 -1.63 -4.28 14.90
CA ARG A 75 -1.35 -5.71 14.97
C ARG A 75 -0.50 -6.19 13.79
N ASN A 76 -0.81 -5.71 12.58
CA ASN A 76 -0.34 -6.33 11.34
C ASN A 76 0.70 -5.50 10.57
N GLN A 77 0.72 -4.18 10.73
CA GLN A 77 1.54 -3.27 9.91
C GLN A 77 2.59 -2.49 10.72
N ILE A 78 2.78 -2.84 12.00
CA ILE A 78 3.88 -2.31 12.81
C ILE A 78 5.00 -3.35 12.84
N HIS A 79 6.19 -2.94 12.42
CA HIS A 79 7.39 -3.75 12.55
C HIS A 79 7.66 -4.09 14.01
N ARG A 80 7.93 -5.36 14.30
CA ARG A 80 8.39 -5.84 15.61
C ARG A 80 9.71 -6.54 15.44
N HIS A 81 10.67 -6.25 16.34
CA HIS A 81 11.94 -6.95 16.34
C HIS A 81 11.71 -8.45 16.60
N THR A 82 12.27 -9.26 15.72
CA THR A 82 12.30 -10.72 15.81
C THR A 82 13.74 -11.18 15.62
N HIS A 83 14.05 -12.44 15.91
CA HIS A 83 15.39 -12.99 15.71
C HIS A 83 15.93 -12.83 14.26
N THR A 84 15.05 -12.65 13.27
CA THR A 84 15.43 -12.44 11.86
C THR A 84 15.65 -10.97 11.48
N CYS A 85 15.45 -10.04 12.42
CA CYS A 85 15.53 -8.59 12.18
C CYS A 85 16.98 -8.13 11.92
N HIS A 86 17.95 -8.76 12.59
CA HIS A 86 19.37 -8.52 12.38
C HIS A 86 19.99 -9.58 11.48
N LYS A 87 21.01 -9.20 10.71
CA LYS A 87 21.84 -10.14 9.95
C LYS A 87 23.13 -10.39 10.74
N ASN A 88 23.37 -11.62 11.20
CA ASN A 88 24.64 -12.04 11.84
C ASN A 88 25.17 -11.08 12.92
N ASN A 89 24.33 -10.64 13.87
CA ASN A 89 24.69 -9.65 14.90
C ASN A 89 25.24 -8.31 14.37
N ALA A 90 24.98 -7.98 13.10
CA ALA A 90 25.27 -6.66 12.57
C ALA A 90 24.41 -5.60 13.28
N GLU A 91 25.04 -4.45 13.53
CA GLU A 91 24.40 -3.25 14.06
C GLU A 91 23.30 -2.73 13.11
N THR A 92 23.40 -3.09 11.82
CA THR A 92 22.45 -2.70 10.78
C THR A 92 21.31 -3.72 10.63
N PHE A 93 20.08 -3.21 10.54
CA PHE A 93 18.88 -4.01 10.33
C PHE A 93 18.86 -4.64 8.93
N ARG A 94 18.49 -5.93 8.84
CA ARG A 94 18.50 -6.71 7.60
C ARG A 94 17.70 -6.07 6.45
N PHE A 95 16.63 -5.35 6.78
CA PHE A 95 15.68 -4.77 5.81
C PHE A 95 15.71 -3.24 5.78
N ALA A 96 16.76 -2.63 6.33
CA ALA A 96 16.91 -1.17 6.41
C ALA A 96 15.70 -0.45 7.05
N PHE A 97 15.16 -1.03 8.13
CA PHE A 97 14.19 -0.36 8.99
C PHE A 97 14.90 0.35 10.15
N PRO A 98 14.33 1.42 10.73
CA PRO A 98 13.18 2.14 10.19
C PRO A 98 13.53 2.83 8.87
N ARG A 99 12.60 2.80 7.91
CA ARG A 99 12.73 3.60 6.70
C ARG A 99 12.46 5.06 7.05
N GLU A 100 13.05 5.98 6.28
CA GLU A 100 12.73 7.40 6.41
C GLU A 100 11.22 7.64 6.24
N ARG A 101 10.72 8.65 6.95
CA ARG A 101 9.32 9.01 6.86
C ARG A 101 9.06 9.66 5.50
N CYS A 102 8.05 9.15 4.80
CA CYS A 102 7.50 9.82 3.64
C CYS A 102 6.45 10.84 4.14
N GLU A 103 6.74 12.13 4.05
CA GLU A 103 5.85 13.18 4.57
C GLU A 103 4.60 13.39 3.71
N GLN A 104 4.73 13.16 2.40
CA GLN A 104 3.70 13.39 1.39
C GLN A 104 3.74 12.28 0.34
N THR A 105 2.57 11.94 -0.21
CA THR A 105 2.47 11.02 -1.34
C THR A 105 3.18 11.60 -2.56
N ARG A 106 3.97 10.76 -3.23
CA ARG A 106 4.74 11.12 -4.43
C ARG A 106 4.53 10.05 -5.49
N ILE A 107 4.34 10.49 -6.73
CA ILE A 107 4.33 9.60 -7.89
C ILE A 107 5.76 9.32 -8.28
N ALA A 108 6.12 8.04 -8.41
CA ALA A 108 7.43 7.66 -8.88
C ALA A 108 7.57 8.10 -10.34
N PRO A 109 8.73 8.66 -10.76
CA PRO A 109 8.96 8.93 -12.16
C PRO A 109 8.91 7.61 -12.96
N PRO A 110 8.56 7.66 -14.26
CA PRO A 110 8.66 6.49 -15.12
C PRO A 110 10.06 5.90 -15.02
N SER A 111 10.14 4.57 -14.99
CA SER A 111 11.43 3.89 -14.87
C SER A 111 12.19 4.07 -16.19
N SER A 112 13.51 4.23 -16.12
CA SER A 112 14.35 4.32 -17.32
C SER A 112 14.35 3.03 -18.16
N ASP A 113 13.76 1.96 -17.63
CA ASP A 113 13.74 0.64 -18.24
C ASP A 113 12.51 0.42 -19.13
N ASP A 114 11.58 1.38 -19.19
CA ASP A 114 10.35 1.32 -20.01
C ASP A 114 10.57 1.72 -21.49
N GLU A 115 11.82 1.95 -21.94
CA GLU A 115 12.20 2.25 -23.34
C GLU A 115 12.80 1.04 -24.12
N GLN A 116 12.51 -0.21 -23.74
CA GLN A 116 12.96 -1.40 -24.50
C GLN A 116 11.84 -2.16 -25.20
#